data_AF-A0A382TQI5-F1
#
_entry.id   AF-A0A382TQI5-F1
#
_cell.length_a   1.000
_cell.length_b   1.000
_cell.length_c   1.000
_cell.angle_alpha   90.00
_cell.angle_beta   90.00
_cell.angle_gamma   90.00
#
_symmetry.space_group_name_H-M   'P 1'
#
loop_
_entity.id
_entity.type
_entity.pdbx_description
1 polymer ?
#
loop_
_entity_poly.entity_id
_entity_poly.type
_entity_poly.pdbx_seq_one_letter_code
_entity_poly.pdbx_strand_id
1 'polypeptide(L)'
;YLQNLDLDWDTAGVQAVIGLEIQEKFDDRDKLISKLPRFQKNIVNSVLSGKGTAEVITLCQAMIQNEIATLQDLSPKYWCHKIQKKVFIFHGANDSMVPFTESIQLAERIPDSELLISNIYEHKEISTNNGTYFKLKEFMKMAHFFSKFYYYNEN
;
A
#
# COMPACT_ATOMS: atom_id res chain seq x y z
N TYR A 1 11.77 -6.27 -7.85
CA TYR A 1 12.68 -5.11 -7.99
C TYR A 1 14.10 -5.42 -7.53
N LEU A 2 14.34 -6.08 -6.38
CA LEU A 2 15.71 -6.41 -5.95
C LEU A 2 16.51 -7.20 -7.01
N GLN A 3 15.88 -8.17 -7.70
CA GLN A 3 16.51 -8.94 -8.78
C GLN A 3 16.96 -8.12 -9.99
N ASN A 4 16.44 -6.89 -10.14
CA ASN A 4 16.73 -6.04 -11.29
C ASN A 4 17.95 -5.13 -11.04
N LEU A 5 18.50 -5.13 -9.83
CA LEU A 5 19.70 -4.37 -9.50
C LEU A 5 20.97 -5.08 -9.96
N ASP A 6 21.88 -4.31 -10.55
CA ASP A 6 23.25 -4.75 -10.82
C ASP A 6 24.09 -4.58 -9.54
N LEU A 7 24.27 -5.68 -8.80
CA LEU A 7 25.00 -5.72 -7.54
C LEU A 7 26.19 -6.69 -7.66
N ASP A 8 27.22 -6.45 -6.85
CA ASP A 8 28.40 -7.32 -6.75
C ASP A 8 28.15 -8.64 -5.98
N TRP A 9 26.88 -8.91 -5.63
CA TRP A 9 26.48 -10.12 -4.90
C TRP A 9 25.13 -10.68 -5.38
N ASP A 10 24.96 -11.99 -5.21
CA ASP A 10 23.74 -12.70 -5.60
C ASP A 10 22.57 -12.46 -4.63
N THR A 11 21.52 -11.82 -5.14
CA THR A 11 20.32 -11.48 -4.37
C THR A 11 19.33 -12.63 -4.18
N ALA A 12 19.50 -13.76 -4.88
CA ALA A 12 18.53 -14.86 -4.87
C ALA A 12 18.22 -15.38 -3.47
N GLY A 13 19.24 -15.47 -2.59
CA GLY A 13 19.05 -15.89 -1.20
C GLY A 13 18.12 -14.98 -0.40
N VAL A 14 18.32 -13.66 -0.50
CA VAL A 14 17.47 -12.65 0.17
C VAL A 14 16.04 -12.69 -0.38
N GLN A 15 15.90 -12.79 -1.70
CA GLN A 15 14.59 -12.87 -2.35
C GLN A 15 13.81 -14.12 -1.95
N ALA A 16 14.49 -15.28 -1.88
CA ALA A 16 13.88 -16.53 -1.46
C ALA A 16 13.40 -16.45 0.00
N VAL A 17 14.17 -15.82 0.89
CA VAL A 17 13.73 -15.62 2.28
C VAL A 17 12.48 -14.74 2.36
N ILE A 18 12.46 -13.61 1.64
CA ILE A 18 11.27 -12.72 1.61
C ILE A 18 10.06 -13.47 1.03
N GLY A 19 10.27 -14.30 -0.01
CA GLY A 19 9.21 -15.13 -0.58
C GLY A 19 8.65 -16.16 0.41
N LEU A 20 9.50 -16.76 1.25
CA LEU A 20 9.07 -17.69 2.31
C LEU A 20 8.32 -16.98 3.44
N GLU A 21 8.71 -15.74 3.78
CA GLU A 21 8.00 -14.89 4.74
C GLU A 21 6.56 -14.63 4.29
N ILE A 22 6.37 -14.20 3.03
CA ILE A 22 5.05 -13.91 2.45
C ILE A 22 4.17 -15.17 2.40
N GLN A 23 4.79 -16.34 2.21
CA GLN A 23 4.10 -17.63 2.19
C GLN A 23 3.88 -18.23 3.59
N GLU A 24 4.28 -17.52 4.66
CA GLU A 24 4.20 -17.98 6.06
C GLU A 24 4.95 -19.31 6.32
N LYS A 25 5.98 -19.63 5.53
CA LYS A 25 6.80 -20.85 5.67
C LYS A 25 8.00 -20.62 6.59
N PHE A 26 7.72 -20.34 7.86
CA PHE A 26 8.73 -19.86 8.81
C PHE A 26 9.86 -20.85 9.10
N ASP A 27 9.58 -22.15 9.16
CA ASP A 27 10.62 -23.17 9.40
C ASP A 27 11.65 -23.22 8.26
N ASP A 28 11.18 -23.17 7.02
CA ASP A 28 12.04 -23.18 5.83
C ASP A 28 12.77 -21.85 5.66
N ARG A 29 12.10 -20.74 6.00
CA ARG A 29 12.68 -19.40 6.07
C ARG A 29 13.88 -19.39 7.01
N ASP A 30 13.71 -19.87 8.23
CA ASP A 30 14.76 -19.83 9.26
C ASP A 30 15.94 -20.75 8.92
N LYS A 31 15.65 -21.93 8.35
CA LYS A 31 16.68 -22.81 7.78
C LYS A 31 17.47 -22.13 6.67
N LEU A 32 16.81 -21.41 5.76
CA LEU A 32 17.47 -20.69 4.68
C LEU A 32 18.32 -19.54 5.22
N ILE A 33 17.76 -18.73 6.14
CA ILE A 33 18.49 -17.65 6.81
C ILE A 33 19.78 -18.17 7.42
N SER A 34 19.75 -19.33 8.10
CA SER A 34 20.94 -19.90 8.75
C SER A 34 22.11 -20.17 7.78
N LYS A 35 21.81 -20.42 6.50
CA LYS A 35 22.79 -20.73 5.45
C LYS A 35 23.31 -19.48 4.71
N LEU A 36 22.65 -18.33 4.85
CA LEU A 36 23.07 -17.11 4.16
C LEU A 36 24.39 -16.54 4.69
N PRO A 37 25.16 -15.82 3.84
CA PRO A 37 26.29 -15.01 4.29
C PRO A 37 25.87 -14.00 5.35
N ARG A 38 26.81 -13.62 6.23
CA ARG A 38 26.54 -12.71 7.36
C ARG A 38 25.91 -11.39 6.93
N PHE A 39 26.38 -10.79 5.84
CA PHE A 39 25.82 -9.53 5.36
C PHE A 39 24.36 -9.69 4.86
N GLN A 40 24.06 -10.75 4.10
CA GLN A 40 22.68 -11.03 3.66
C GLN A 40 21.74 -11.32 4.83
N LYS A 41 22.23 -12.00 5.88
CA LYS A 41 21.47 -12.18 7.14
C LYS A 41 21.09 -10.84 7.77
N ASN A 42 22.01 -9.87 7.77
CA ASN A 42 21.73 -8.55 8.32
C ASN A 42 20.64 -7.83 7.52
N ILE A 43 20.72 -7.87 6.18
CA ILE A 43 19.70 -7.31 5.27
C ILE A 43 18.34 -7.95 5.57
N VAL A 44 18.27 -9.28 5.55
CA VAL A 44 17.02 -10.02 5.78
C VAL A 44 16.43 -9.69 7.14
N ASN A 45 17.22 -9.75 8.22
CA ASN A 45 16.73 -9.48 9.57
C ASN A 45 16.25 -8.02 9.71
N SER A 46 16.91 -7.09 9.04
CA SER A 46 16.49 -5.69 8.96
C SER A 46 15.14 -5.54 8.28
N VAL A 47 14.92 -6.24 7.15
CA VAL A 47 13.64 -6.27 6.44
C VAL A 47 12.54 -6.91 7.29
N LEU A 48 12.76 -8.12 7.82
CA LEU A 48 11.78 -8.88 8.59
C LEU A 48 11.36 -8.18 9.89
N SER A 49 12.28 -7.44 10.52
CA SER A 49 11.98 -6.67 11.73
C SER A 49 11.35 -5.30 11.48
N GLY A 50 11.18 -4.89 10.21
CA GLY A 50 10.70 -3.56 9.85
C GLY A 50 11.67 -2.42 10.21
N LYS A 51 12.92 -2.74 10.55
CA LYS A 51 13.94 -1.75 10.91
C LYS A 51 14.74 -1.38 9.67
N GLY A 52 14.50 -0.20 9.09
CA GLY A 52 15.26 0.29 7.94
C GLY A 52 16.70 0.66 8.30
N THR A 53 17.62 -0.31 8.27
CA THR A 53 19.06 -0.02 8.38
C THR A 53 19.54 0.82 7.19
N ALA A 54 20.65 1.53 7.34
CA ALA A 54 21.20 2.35 6.26
C ALA A 54 21.41 1.54 4.96
N GLU A 55 21.93 0.32 5.07
CA GLU A 55 22.12 -0.61 3.95
C GLU A 55 20.81 -0.94 3.24
N VAL A 56 19.75 -1.29 3.99
CA VAL A 56 18.43 -1.58 3.42
C VAL A 56 17.80 -0.34 2.80
N ILE A 57 17.96 0.84 3.41
CA ILE A 57 17.49 2.11 2.85
C ILE A 57 18.19 2.39 1.51
N THR A 58 19.51 2.19 1.42
CA THR A 58 20.26 2.37 0.18
C THR A 58 19.79 1.40 -0.89
N LEU A 59 19.56 0.12 -0.57
CA LEU A 59 19.00 -0.84 -1.52
C LEU A 59 17.60 -0.43 -1.99
N CYS A 60 16.73 0.03 -1.09
CA CYS A 60 15.41 0.54 -1.44
C CYS A 60 15.48 1.75 -2.39
N GLN A 61 16.38 2.70 -2.11
CA GLN A 61 16.60 3.84 -2.99
C GLN A 61 17.11 3.40 -4.36
N ALA A 62 18.07 2.48 -4.42
CA ALA A 62 18.58 1.92 -5.67
C ALA A 62 17.44 1.25 -6.47
N MET A 63 16.59 0.45 -5.83
CA MET A 63 15.41 -0.15 -6.47
C MET A 63 14.46 0.90 -7.04
N ILE A 64 14.16 1.96 -6.27
CA ILE A 64 13.28 3.04 -6.73
C ILE A 64 13.88 3.76 -7.95
N GLN A 65 15.17 4.06 -7.93
CA GLN A 65 15.82 4.76 -9.05
C GLN A 65 15.90 3.89 -10.30
N ASN A 66 16.24 2.61 -10.15
CA ASN A 66 16.30 1.65 -11.26
C ASN A 66 14.94 1.50 -11.97
N GLU A 67 13.87 1.57 -11.19
CA GLU A 67 12.51 1.29 -11.64
C GLU A 67 11.66 2.55 -11.82
N ILE A 68 12.28 3.73 -11.82
CA ILE A 68 11.55 5.00 -11.73
C ILE A 68 10.55 5.17 -12.89
N ALA A 69 10.92 4.76 -14.11
CA ALA A 69 10.03 4.81 -15.26
C ALA A 69 8.80 3.91 -15.08
N THR A 70 9.00 2.68 -14.65
CA THR A 70 7.93 1.72 -14.33
C THR A 70 7.02 2.25 -13.22
N LEU A 71 7.61 2.79 -12.14
CA LEU A 71 6.86 3.35 -11.02
C LEU A 71 6.06 4.58 -11.42
N GLN A 72 6.58 5.42 -12.32
CA GLN A 72 5.86 6.58 -12.86
C GLN A 72 4.68 6.16 -13.74
N ASP A 73 4.85 5.13 -14.57
CA ASP A 73 3.78 4.59 -15.42
C ASP A 73 2.64 4.00 -14.57
N LEU A 74 2.98 3.24 -13.51
CA LEU A 74 1.99 2.64 -12.61
C LEU A 74 1.32 3.65 -11.69
N SER A 75 1.99 4.75 -11.31
CA SER A 75 1.49 5.66 -10.30
C SER A 75 0.37 6.57 -10.85
N PRO A 76 -0.86 6.52 -10.28
CA PRO A 76 -1.97 7.38 -10.71
C PRO A 76 -1.63 8.88 -10.69
N LYS A 77 -0.67 9.30 -9.86
CA LYS A 77 -0.15 10.68 -9.83
C LYS A 77 0.15 11.26 -11.22
N TYR A 78 0.63 10.45 -12.16
CA TYR A 78 1.07 10.93 -13.47
C TYR A 78 0.00 10.88 -14.57
N TRP A 79 -1.11 10.17 -14.36
CA TRP A 79 -2.10 9.95 -15.43
C TRP A 79 -3.56 10.09 -14.98
N CYS A 80 -3.87 10.17 -13.69
CA CYS A 80 -5.25 10.28 -13.21
C CYS A 80 -6.00 11.52 -13.74
N HIS A 81 -5.28 12.60 -14.07
CA HIS A 81 -5.85 13.80 -14.71
C HIS A 81 -6.43 13.52 -16.11
N LYS A 82 -6.07 12.40 -16.73
CA LYS A 82 -6.59 11.96 -18.04
C LYS A 82 -7.90 11.19 -17.92
N ILE A 83 -8.33 10.83 -16.70
CA ILE A 83 -9.59 10.12 -16.48
C ILE A 83 -10.74 11.10 -16.74
N GLN A 84 -11.51 10.83 -17.79
CA GLN A 84 -12.65 11.68 -18.18
C GLN A 84 -13.98 11.23 -17.54
N LYS A 85 -14.05 9.98 -17.06
CA LYS A 85 -15.23 9.46 -16.38
C LYS A 85 -15.26 9.94 -14.94
N LYS A 86 -16.46 10.12 -14.38
CA LYS A 86 -16.61 10.40 -12.96
C LYS A 86 -16.06 9.25 -12.12
N VAL A 87 -15.27 9.57 -11.11
CA VAL A 87 -14.68 8.58 -10.19
C VAL A 87 -15.20 8.78 -8.79
N PHE A 88 -15.75 7.72 -8.20
CA PHE A 88 -16.17 7.72 -6.81
C PHE A 88 -15.08 7.03 -5.97
N ILE A 89 -14.52 7.75 -5.02
CA ILE A 89 -13.44 7.29 -4.13
C ILE A 89 -14.01 7.16 -2.71
N PHE A 90 -13.95 5.96 -2.16
CA PHE A 90 -14.37 5.67 -0.79
C PHE A 90 -13.17 5.14 0.00
N HIS A 91 -12.85 5.76 1.13
CA HIS A 91 -11.67 5.41 1.94
C HIS A 91 -11.96 5.42 3.43
N GLY A 92 -11.42 4.47 4.18
CA GLY A 92 -11.51 4.42 5.65
C GLY A 92 -10.46 5.30 6.33
N ALA A 93 -10.86 6.27 7.15
CA ALA A 93 -9.95 7.19 7.85
C ALA A 93 -8.91 6.47 8.73
N ASN A 94 -9.26 5.27 9.21
CA ASN A 94 -8.43 4.44 10.08
C ASN A 94 -7.87 3.20 9.35
N ASP A 95 -7.78 3.26 8.02
CA ASP A 95 -7.03 2.26 7.24
C ASP A 95 -5.56 2.25 7.69
N SER A 96 -5.08 1.09 8.15
CA SER A 96 -3.72 0.92 8.67
C SER A 96 -2.68 0.60 7.60
N MET A 97 -3.10 0.33 6.37
CA MET A 97 -2.22 -0.05 5.26
C MET A 97 -2.00 1.11 4.29
N VAL A 98 -3.02 1.93 4.02
CA VAL A 98 -2.92 3.08 3.12
C VAL A 98 -3.49 4.34 3.79
N PRO A 99 -2.69 5.40 3.98
CA PRO A 99 -3.19 6.63 4.59
C PRO A 99 -4.21 7.31 3.67
N PHE A 100 -5.34 7.73 4.23
CA PHE A 100 -6.43 8.35 3.47
C PHE A 100 -6.02 9.64 2.73
N THR A 101 -4.90 10.25 3.11
CA THR A 101 -4.30 11.40 2.42
C THR A 101 -3.94 11.08 0.97
N GLU A 102 -3.63 9.82 0.64
CA GLU A 102 -3.42 9.40 -0.76
C GLU A 102 -4.71 9.51 -1.58
N SER A 103 -5.85 9.14 -0.99
CA SER A 103 -7.17 9.28 -1.63
C SER A 103 -7.59 10.74 -1.80
N ILE A 104 -7.21 11.62 -0.86
CA ILE A 104 -7.39 13.08 -1.03
C ILE A 104 -6.58 13.58 -2.23
N GLN A 105 -5.29 13.27 -2.29
CA GLN A 105 -4.42 13.70 -3.40
C GLN A 105 -4.89 13.14 -4.75
N LEU A 106 -5.45 11.93 -4.76
CA LEU A 106 -6.02 11.32 -5.96
C LEU A 106 -7.28 12.08 -6.41
N ALA A 107 -8.21 12.34 -5.48
CA ALA A 107 -9.45 13.08 -5.76
C ALA A 107 -9.17 14.48 -6.33
N GLU A 108 -8.18 15.19 -5.77
CA GLU A 108 -7.78 16.52 -6.21
C GLU A 108 -7.22 16.55 -7.66
N ARG A 109 -6.70 15.43 -8.14
CA ARG A 109 -6.08 15.34 -9.48
C ARG A 109 -7.00 14.72 -10.53
N ILE A 110 -8.08 14.04 -10.13
CA ILE A 110 -9.09 13.53 -11.05
C ILE A 110 -10.11 14.65 -11.33
N PRO A 111 -10.36 15.03 -12.60
CA PRO A 111 -11.19 16.19 -12.94
C PRO A 111 -12.63 16.13 -12.42
N ASP A 112 -13.26 14.95 -12.47
CA ASP A 112 -14.59 14.69 -11.93
C ASP A 112 -14.51 13.54 -10.94
N SER A 113 -14.35 13.87 -9.66
CA SER A 113 -14.34 12.89 -8.59
C SER A 113 -15.26 13.25 -7.44
N GLU A 114 -15.77 12.23 -6.76
CA GLU A 114 -16.43 12.37 -5.46
C GLU A 114 -15.69 11.52 -4.44
N LEU A 115 -15.27 12.15 -3.35
CA LEU A 115 -14.53 11.51 -2.27
C LEU A 115 -15.40 11.41 -1.02
N LEU A 116 -15.45 10.22 -0.43
CA LEU A 116 -15.95 10.00 0.93
C LEU A 116 -14.86 9.33 1.78
N ILE A 117 -14.42 10.07 2.81
CA ILE A 117 -13.61 9.52 3.90
C ILE A 117 -14.54 9.14 5.05
N SER A 118 -14.55 7.86 5.43
CA SER A 118 -15.39 7.34 6.51
C SER A 118 -14.57 6.96 7.75
N ASN A 119 -15.09 7.32 8.92
CA ASN A 119 -14.49 6.98 10.22
C ASN A 119 -15.05 5.68 10.81
N ILE A 120 -15.94 4.98 10.09
CA ILE A 120 -16.48 3.69 10.52
C ILE A 120 -15.52 2.55 10.17
N TYR A 121 -14.76 2.69 9.08
CA TYR A 121 -13.95 1.61 8.52
C TYR A 121 -12.50 1.66 9.05
N GLU A 122 -12.13 0.65 9.82
CA GLU A 122 -10.74 0.24 10.08
C GLU A 122 -10.41 -0.98 9.21
N HIS A 123 -9.14 -1.23 8.91
CA HIS A 123 -8.74 -2.30 7.98
C HIS A 123 -9.15 -3.72 8.44
N LYS A 124 -9.67 -3.89 9.67
CA LYS A 124 -10.18 -5.17 10.18
C LYS A 124 -11.42 -5.11 11.09
N GLU A 125 -11.91 -3.93 11.52
CA GLU A 125 -13.06 -3.82 12.43
C GLU A 125 -13.92 -2.58 12.13
N ILE A 126 -15.20 -2.63 12.52
CA ILE A 126 -16.03 -1.43 12.63
C ILE A 126 -15.51 -0.66 13.85
N SER A 127 -15.06 0.58 13.67
CA SER A 127 -14.56 1.39 14.79
C SER A 127 -15.57 1.41 15.95
N THR A 128 -15.22 0.71 17.03
CA THR A 128 -16.16 0.33 18.10
C THR A 128 -16.36 1.45 19.13
N ASN A 129 -15.52 2.49 19.10
CA ASN A 129 -15.43 3.47 20.18
C ASN A 129 -16.22 4.78 19.96
N ASN A 130 -17.11 4.81 18.97
CA ASN A 130 -17.92 5.98 18.65
C ASN A 130 -19.39 5.77 19.01
N GLY A 131 -20.03 6.78 19.61
CA GLY A 131 -21.43 6.73 20.04
C GLY A 131 -22.40 6.43 18.89
N THR A 132 -23.59 5.91 19.21
CA THR A 132 -24.63 5.52 18.23
C THR A 132 -25.00 6.63 17.25
N TYR A 133 -25.08 7.89 17.73
CA TYR A 133 -25.32 9.07 16.89
C TYR A 133 -24.25 9.26 15.81
N PHE A 134 -22.98 9.06 16.16
CA PHE A 134 -21.86 9.16 15.22
C PHE A 134 -21.97 8.08 14.14
N LYS A 135 -22.25 6.84 14.53
CA LYS A 135 -22.44 5.72 13.59
C LYS A 135 -23.61 5.97 12.63
N LEU A 136 -24.73 6.49 13.12
CA LEU A 136 -25.87 6.84 12.26
C LEU A 136 -25.52 7.96 11.28
N LYS A 137 -24.82 9.01 11.74
CA LYS A 137 -24.36 10.11 10.87
C LYS A 137 -23.45 9.60 9.75
N GLU A 138 -22.50 8.75 10.08
CA GLU A 138 -21.58 8.16 9.11
C GLU A 138 -22.31 7.21 8.14
N PHE A 139 -23.26 6.41 8.62
CA PHE A 139 -24.13 5.60 7.75
C PHE A 139 -24.91 6.46 6.75
N MET A 140 -25.49 7.59 7.20
CA MET A 140 -26.21 8.51 6.31
C MET A 140 -25.29 9.13 5.25
N LYS A 141 -24.05 9.49 5.61
CA LYS A 141 -23.05 9.95 4.63
C LYS A 141 -22.73 8.89 3.59
N MET A 142 -22.53 7.64 4.02
CA MET A 142 -22.29 6.51 3.13
C MET A 142 -23.48 6.27 2.20
N ALA A 143 -24.69 6.22 2.74
CA ALA A 143 -25.92 6.02 1.97
C ALA A 143 -26.08 7.11 0.89
N HIS A 144 -25.80 8.38 1.24
CA HIS A 144 -25.81 9.49 0.29
C HIS A 144 -24.72 9.39 -0.78
N PHE A 145 -23.53 8.95 -0.42
CA PHE A 145 -22.45 8.74 -1.39
C PHE A 145 -22.77 7.61 -2.38
N PHE A 146 -23.25 6.46 -1.88
CA PHE A 146 -23.62 5.33 -2.72
C PHE A 146 -24.87 5.60 -3.56
N SER A 147 -25.81 6.42 -3.10
CA SER A 147 -26.97 6.81 -3.92
C SER A 147 -26.55 7.65 -5.13
N LYS A 148 -25.60 8.59 -4.94
CA LYS A 148 -25.02 9.34 -6.07
C LYS A 148 -24.27 8.44 -7.05
N PHE A 149 -23.46 7.51 -6.53
CA PHE A 149 -22.77 6.51 -7.35
C PHE A 149 -23.77 5.71 -8.18
N TYR A 150 -24.82 5.19 -7.55
CA TYR A 150 -25.86 4.40 -8.20
C TYR A 150 -26.59 5.20 -9.29
N TYR A 151 -27.07 6.41 -8.94
CA TYR A 151 -27.79 7.27 -9.87
C TYR A 151 -26.96 7.68 -11.10
N TYR A 152 -25.64 7.89 -10.91
CA TYR A 152 -24.72 8.21 -12.01
C TYR A 152 -24.45 7.01 -12.94
N ASN A 153 -24.52 5.77 -12.46
CA ASN A 153 -24.21 4.60 -13.28
C ASN A 153 -25.45 3.95 -13.92
N GLU A 154 -26.65 4.24 -13.42
CA GLU A 154 -27.90 3.70 -13.97
C GLU A 154 -28.63 4.63 -14.95
N ASN A 155 -28.22 5.90 -15.07
CA ASN A 155 -28.76 6.87 -16.03
C ASN A 155 -27.65 7.40 -16.93
#